data_AF-A0A1H9X4I7-F1
#
_entry.id   AF-A0A1H9X4I7-F1
#
_cell.length_a   1.000
_cell.length_b   1.000
_cell.length_c   1.000
_cell.angle_alpha   90.00
_cell.angle_beta   90.00
_cell.angle_gamma   90.00
#
_symmetry.space_group_name_H-M   'P 1'
#
loop_
_entity.id
_entity.type
_entity.pdbx_description
1 polymer ?
#
loop_
_entity_poly.entity_id
_entity_poly.type
_entity_poly.pdbx_seq_one_letter_code
_entity_poly.pdbx_strand_id
1 'polypeptide(L)'
;MAGIAADGPLERLAAQMALADLPLKAFLGEELISSDDDEVSRQIAARHDPAAFAPISSLTVGELREWLLRPETAHDRLEAVTWGLTPEMVAAVSKIMPLQDMIAVSTKRRVVTRFRNTIGLAGRISTRNQRNQPTDDSRGIIASAIDGLLMGSGDAVIGINPATDSTKDYIRIVSLLDESREKLAIPTQTCCLGPVTTAIQAIERGAPVDLVFQSVAGSEKANRGFGVDISLLKEAHEAGRSLNRGMPGSSVMYFETGQGAALSADAHFGVDQQTMETRAYAVAREFDPLLVNTVVGFFGPEYLFNGKQIIRAGIEDHFCGKLLGLPMRVDVCYTNHADADQEDMDTLLTLLCAAGVNFVITVPGAEDIMLNYQSLSHHDAVYCRETLKRLQYEVAEIANPAPTDGVEVR
;
A
#
# COMPACT_ATOMS: atom_id res chain seq x y z
N MET A 1 12.67 -20.06 -5.79
CA MET A 1 11.53 -20.58 -6.59
C MET A 1 11.61 -20.16 -8.06
N ALA A 2 11.63 -18.86 -8.39
CA ALA A 2 11.59 -18.38 -9.78
C ALA A 2 12.85 -18.62 -10.65
N GLY A 3 13.93 -19.19 -10.11
CA GLY A 3 15.16 -19.47 -10.88
C GLY A 3 15.99 -18.24 -11.28
N ILE A 4 15.70 -17.07 -10.70
CA ILE A 4 16.32 -15.76 -11.05
C ILE A 4 17.14 -15.15 -9.89
N ALA A 5 17.33 -15.88 -8.79
CA ALA A 5 18.16 -15.43 -7.69
C ALA A 5 19.64 -15.64 -8.03
N ALA A 6 20.52 -14.78 -7.50
CA ALA A 6 21.96 -15.03 -7.55
C ALA A 6 22.33 -16.33 -6.83
N ASP A 7 23.31 -17.06 -7.37
CA ASP A 7 23.83 -18.34 -6.87
C ASP A 7 24.51 -18.21 -5.50
N GLY A 8 24.90 -16.99 -5.11
CA GLY A 8 25.46 -16.74 -3.79
C GLY A 8 25.75 -15.27 -3.49
N PRO A 9 26.33 -14.98 -2.29
CA PRO A 9 26.59 -13.61 -1.86
C PRO A 9 27.54 -12.81 -2.77
N LEU A 10 28.52 -13.48 -3.40
CA LEU A 10 29.49 -12.83 -4.29
C LEU A 10 28.83 -12.36 -5.59
N GLU A 11 28.04 -13.22 -6.24
CA GLU A 11 27.29 -12.84 -7.44
C GLU A 11 26.24 -11.78 -7.13
N ARG A 12 25.55 -11.88 -5.98
CA ARG A 12 24.61 -10.84 -5.53
C ARG A 12 25.29 -9.48 -5.39
N LEU A 13 26.48 -9.44 -4.78
CA LEU A 13 27.25 -8.20 -4.66
C LEU A 13 27.69 -7.68 -6.03
N ALA A 14 28.17 -8.56 -6.91
CA ALA A 14 28.55 -8.18 -8.27
C ALA A 14 27.36 -7.61 -9.07
N ALA A 15 26.17 -8.21 -8.93
CA ALA A 15 24.93 -7.72 -9.52
C ALA A 15 24.54 -6.34 -8.96
N GLN A 16 24.67 -6.13 -7.64
CA GLN A 16 24.42 -4.82 -7.02
C GLN A 16 25.40 -3.74 -7.50
N MET A 17 26.68 -4.09 -7.68
CA MET A 17 27.69 -3.17 -8.23
C MET A 17 27.37 -2.80 -9.68
N ALA A 18 27.07 -3.80 -10.52
CA ALA A 18 26.66 -3.56 -11.91
C ALA A 18 25.38 -2.71 -12.01
N LEU A 19 24.41 -2.98 -11.14
CA LEU A 19 23.17 -2.20 -11.06
C LEU A 19 23.43 -0.77 -10.64
N ALA A 20 24.33 -0.53 -9.68
CA ALA A 20 24.68 0.81 -9.22
C ALA A 20 25.31 1.69 -10.32
N ASP A 21 26.07 1.09 -11.24
CA ASP A 21 26.72 1.78 -12.35
C ASP A 21 25.78 1.99 -13.57
N LEU A 22 24.59 1.39 -13.56
CA LEU A 22 23.64 1.50 -14.66
C LEU A 22 23.03 2.92 -14.74
N PRO A 23 23.10 3.63 -15.89
CA PRO A 23 22.45 4.92 -16.07
C PRO A 23 20.92 4.81 -15.95
N LEU A 24 20.25 5.76 -15.30
CA LEU A 24 18.78 5.75 -15.19
C LEU A 24 18.10 5.74 -16.57
N LYS A 25 18.69 6.40 -17.57
CA LYS A 25 18.17 6.38 -18.94
C LYS A 25 18.08 4.99 -19.58
N ALA A 26 18.83 4.00 -19.08
CA ALA A 26 18.74 2.63 -19.60
C ALA A 26 17.33 2.06 -19.43
N PHE A 27 16.67 2.34 -18.30
CA PHE A 27 15.30 1.89 -18.01
C PHE A 27 14.23 2.50 -18.93
N LEU A 28 14.58 3.55 -19.70
CA LEU A 28 13.68 4.15 -20.70
C LEU A 28 13.91 3.57 -22.10
N GLY A 29 15.04 2.89 -22.33
CA GLY A 29 15.40 2.29 -23.61
C GLY A 29 15.21 0.78 -23.65
N GLU A 30 15.11 0.12 -22.50
CA GLU A 30 14.95 -1.33 -22.38
C GLU A 30 13.74 -1.66 -21.49
N GLU A 31 12.74 -2.30 -22.09
CA GLU A 31 11.54 -2.74 -21.40
C GLU A 31 11.74 -4.16 -20.83
N LEU A 32 11.49 -4.34 -19.53
CA LEU A 32 11.54 -5.67 -18.90
C LEU A 32 10.37 -6.56 -19.32
N ILE A 33 9.24 -5.94 -19.66
CA ILE A 33 8.06 -6.56 -20.23
C ILE A 33 7.61 -5.66 -21.38
N SER A 34 7.43 -6.23 -22.58
CA SER A 34 7.09 -5.47 -23.79
C SER A 34 5.78 -4.70 -23.61
N SER A 35 5.80 -3.40 -23.90
CA SER A 35 4.59 -2.57 -23.95
C SER A 35 3.66 -2.95 -25.10
N ASP A 36 4.09 -3.71 -26.11
CA ASP A 36 3.17 -4.25 -27.10
C ASP A 36 2.22 -5.31 -26.49
N ASP A 37 2.67 -6.03 -25.46
CA ASP A 37 1.96 -7.19 -24.90
C ASP A 37 1.42 -6.96 -23.47
N ASP A 38 1.74 -5.83 -22.84
CA ASP A 38 1.44 -5.58 -21.43
C ASP A 38 0.94 -4.14 -21.17
N GLU A 39 -0.31 -4.01 -20.74
CA GLU A 39 -0.95 -2.71 -20.47
C GLU A 39 -0.29 -1.93 -19.33
N VAL A 40 0.30 -2.62 -18.36
CA VAL A 40 1.01 -1.98 -17.24
C VAL A 40 2.27 -1.30 -17.77
N SER A 41 3.00 -1.94 -18.68
CA SER A 41 4.18 -1.37 -19.34
C SER A 41 3.79 -0.19 -20.24
N ARG A 42 2.70 -0.30 -21.01
CA ARG A 42 2.15 0.84 -21.78
C ARG A 42 1.82 2.01 -20.89
N GLN A 43 1.16 1.76 -19.75
CA GLN A 43 0.81 2.80 -18.79
C GLN A 43 2.04 3.46 -18.19
N ILE A 44 3.04 2.68 -17.77
CA ILE A 44 4.30 3.20 -17.23
C ILE A 44 5.00 4.10 -18.26
N ALA A 45 5.13 3.63 -19.50
CA ALA A 45 5.77 4.40 -20.57
C ALA A 45 4.99 5.68 -20.90
N ALA A 46 3.67 5.60 -20.98
CA ALA A 46 2.81 6.75 -21.30
C ALA A 46 2.78 7.82 -20.19
N ARG A 47 3.03 7.43 -18.94
CA ARG A 47 2.98 8.32 -17.77
C ARG A 47 4.34 8.91 -17.37
N HIS A 48 5.45 8.43 -17.95
CA HIS A 48 6.75 9.01 -17.68
C HIS A 48 6.83 10.47 -18.16
N ASP A 49 7.21 11.38 -17.27
CA ASP A 49 7.38 12.81 -17.56
C ASP A 49 8.87 13.18 -17.76
N PRO A 50 9.31 13.49 -19.00
CA PRO A 50 10.68 13.89 -19.28
C PRO A 50 11.13 15.16 -18.55
N ALA A 51 10.21 16.09 -18.24
CA ALA A 51 10.53 17.32 -17.53
C ALA A 51 10.80 17.04 -16.04
N ALA A 52 9.97 16.20 -15.42
CA ALA A 52 10.19 15.69 -14.06
C ALA A 52 11.47 14.84 -13.96
N PHE A 53 11.82 14.11 -15.02
CA PHE A 53 13.03 13.28 -15.07
C PHE A 53 14.32 14.09 -15.28
N ALA A 54 14.25 15.23 -15.99
CA ALA A 54 15.42 16.01 -16.39
C ALA A 54 16.45 16.27 -15.27
N PRO A 55 16.06 16.65 -14.03
CA PRO A 55 16.99 16.92 -12.93
C PRO A 55 17.84 15.73 -12.49
N ILE A 56 17.35 14.51 -12.70
CA ILE A 56 18.03 13.26 -12.30
C ILE A 56 18.48 12.43 -13.51
N SER A 57 18.20 12.89 -14.73
CA SER A 57 18.38 12.10 -15.96
C SER A 57 19.82 11.70 -16.27
N SER A 58 20.80 12.40 -15.72
CA SER A 58 22.22 12.08 -15.90
C SER A 58 22.76 11.06 -14.90
N LEU A 59 21.98 10.73 -13.87
CA LEU A 59 22.43 9.90 -12.76
C LEU A 59 22.47 8.41 -13.16
N THR A 60 23.36 7.66 -12.52
CA THR A 60 23.24 6.20 -12.38
C THR A 60 22.29 5.82 -11.23
N VAL A 61 21.97 4.53 -11.08
CA VAL A 61 21.21 4.04 -9.91
C VAL A 61 21.94 4.34 -8.60
N GLY A 62 23.27 4.17 -8.57
CA GLY A 62 24.11 4.50 -7.42
C GLY A 62 24.09 5.99 -7.10
N GLU A 63 24.20 6.84 -8.12
CA GLU A 63 24.09 8.29 -7.95
C GLU A 63 22.68 8.74 -7.56
N LEU A 64 21.63 8.05 -8.00
CA LEU A 64 20.26 8.26 -7.53
C LEU A 64 20.13 7.95 -6.05
N ARG A 65 20.69 6.83 -5.57
CA ARG A 65 20.75 6.51 -4.13
C ARG A 65 21.38 7.68 -3.34
N GLU A 66 22.54 8.16 -3.78
CA GLU A 66 23.22 9.28 -3.12
C GLU A 66 22.39 10.57 -3.19
N TRP A 67 21.76 10.85 -4.34
CA TRP A 67 20.87 12.00 -4.49
C TRP A 67 19.67 11.95 -3.54
N LEU A 68 19.04 10.78 -3.37
CA LEU A 68 17.92 10.58 -2.44
C LEU A 68 18.34 10.78 -0.97
N LEU A 69 19.57 10.41 -0.61
CA LEU A 69 20.08 10.50 0.76
C LEU A 69 20.52 11.90 1.16
N ARG A 70 20.84 12.79 0.20
CA ARG A 70 21.22 14.19 0.46
C ARG A 70 20.20 14.92 1.36
N PRO A 71 20.66 15.70 2.35
CA PRO A 71 19.76 16.51 3.19
C PRO A 71 18.88 17.48 2.39
N GLU A 72 19.39 18.00 1.28
CA GLU A 72 18.70 18.98 0.44
C GLU A 72 17.61 18.34 -0.45
N THR A 73 17.64 17.02 -0.63
CA THR A 73 16.62 16.27 -1.37
C THR A 73 15.44 15.97 -0.46
N ALA A 74 14.69 17.03 -0.13
CA ALA A 74 13.51 16.98 0.71
C ALA A 74 12.22 16.74 -0.10
N HIS A 75 11.08 16.77 0.59
CA HIS A 75 9.74 16.49 0.05
C HIS A 75 9.47 17.10 -1.33
N ASP A 76 9.62 18.41 -1.49
CA ASP A 76 9.26 19.12 -2.74
C ASP A 76 10.10 18.65 -3.94
N ARG A 77 11.38 18.28 -3.71
CA ARG A 77 12.24 17.74 -4.77
C ARG A 77 11.87 16.32 -5.13
N LEU A 78 11.53 15.49 -4.14
CA LEU A 78 11.05 14.13 -4.37
C LEU A 78 9.69 14.13 -5.09
N GLU A 79 8.83 15.09 -4.75
CA GLU A 79 7.57 15.33 -5.44
C GLU A 79 7.77 15.69 -6.91
N ALA A 80 8.65 16.66 -7.17
CA ALA A 80 8.91 17.15 -8.52
C ALA A 80 9.43 16.08 -9.48
N VAL A 81 10.09 15.02 -8.98
CA VAL A 81 10.61 13.92 -9.81
C VAL A 81 9.73 12.67 -9.84
N THR A 82 8.59 12.65 -9.12
CA THR A 82 7.76 11.44 -8.93
C THR A 82 7.35 10.77 -10.24
N TRP A 83 6.97 11.58 -11.25
CA TRP A 83 6.58 11.08 -12.59
C TRP A 83 7.76 10.95 -13.56
N GLY A 84 8.94 11.44 -13.20
CA GLY A 84 10.19 11.18 -13.92
C GLY A 84 10.81 9.82 -13.55
N LEU A 85 10.38 9.21 -12.44
CA LEU A 85 10.82 7.89 -12.01
C LEU A 85 9.88 6.81 -12.57
N THR A 86 10.45 5.82 -13.25
CA THR A 86 9.74 4.58 -13.57
C THR A 86 9.79 3.61 -12.38
N PRO A 87 8.85 2.66 -12.27
CA PRO A 87 8.91 1.60 -11.28
C PRO A 87 10.25 0.85 -11.26
N GLU A 88 10.82 0.57 -12.42
CA GLU A 88 12.06 -0.17 -12.56
C GLU A 88 13.25 0.61 -11.99
N MET A 89 13.31 1.94 -12.17
CA MET A 89 14.32 2.78 -11.52
C MET A 89 14.21 2.75 -10.00
N VAL A 90 12.98 2.81 -9.48
CA VAL A 90 12.71 2.81 -8.04
C VAL A 90 13.00 1.44 -7.41
N ALA A 91 12.64 0.36 -8.11
CA ALA A 91 12.98 -1.00 -7.71
C ALA A 91 14.49 -1.28 -7.81
N ALA A 92 15.21 -0.64 -8.74
CA ALA A 92 16.65 -0.77 -8.86
C ALA A 92 17.39 -0.11 -7.69
N VAL A 93 16.98 1.10 -7.31
CA VAL A 93 17.64 1.81 -6.20
C VAL A 93 17.37 1.15 -4.85
N SER A 94 16.17 0.57 -4.62
CA SER A 94 15.88 -0.15 -3.37
C SER A 94 16.80 -1.36 -3.17
N LYS A 95 17.12 -2.10 -4.26
CA LYS A 95 17.99 -3.29 -4.26
C LYS A 95 19.43 -3.01 -3.80
N ILE A 96 19.90 -1.77 -3.89
CA ILE A 96 21.26 -1.38 -3.45
C ILE A 96 21.27 -0.60 -2.12
N MET A 97 20.10 -0.36 -1.53
CA MET A 97 19.97 0.36 -0.26
C MET A 97 19.87 -0.60 0.92
N PRO A 98 20.63 -0.43 2.02
CA PRO A 98 20.31 -1.04 3.31
C PRO A 98 19.00 -0.48 3.87
N LEU A 99 18.43 -1.14 4.90
CA LEU A 99 17.15 -0.73 5.50
C LEU A 99 17.15 0.73 5.97
N GLN A 100 18.23 1.16 6.63
CA GLN A 100 18.36 2.53 7.15
C GLN A 100 18.26 3.60 6.05
N ASP A 101 18.78 3.31 4.85
CA ASP A 101 18.75 4.25 3.73
C ASP A 101 17.32 4.40 3.23
N MET A 102 16.60 3.29 3.05
CA MET A 102 15.19 3.29 2.65
C MET A 102 14.30 3.98 3.69
N ILE A 103 14.54 3.72 4.98
CA ILE A 103 13.85 4.40 6.09
C ILE A 103 14.10 5.91 6.01
N ALA A 104 15.36 6.33 5.90
CA ALA A 104 15.73 7.73 5.84
C ALA A 104 15.06 8.45 4.66
N VAL A 105 15.05 7.87 3.46
CA VAL A 105 14.40 8.47 2.30
C VAL A 105 12.88 8.49 2.45
N SER A 106 12.26 7.41 2.95
CA SER A 106 10.81 7.33 3.14
C SER A 106 10.28 8.46 4.02
N THR A 107 11.02 8.83 5.08
CA THR A 107 10.62 9.95 5.96
C THR A 107 10.58 11.32 5.26
N LYS A 108 11.32 11.50 4.16
CA LYS A 108 11.35 12.75 3.41
C LYS A 108 10.13 12.89 2.49
N ARG A 109 9.48 11.79 2.10
CA ARG A 109 8.33 11.80 1.18
C ARG A 109 7.01 11.61 1.94
N ARG A 110 6.33 12.73 2.21
CA ARG A 110 4.96 12.72 2.74
C ARG A 110 3.97 12.55 1.58
N VAL A 111 2.94 11.75 1.79
CA VAL A 111 1.82 11.58 0.85
C VAL A 111 0.55 11.64 1.67
N VAL A 112 -0.29 12.64 1.38
CA VAL A 112 -1.48 12.98 2.16
C VAL A 112 -2.70 12.77 1.27
N THR A 113 -3.65 11.98 1.74
CA THR A 113 -4.89 11.66 1.02
C THR A 113 -6.11 12.00 1.88
N ARG A 114 -7.28 12.15 1.23
CA ARG A 114 -8.49 12.61 1.91
C ARG A 114 -9.73 11.86 1.44
N PHE A 115 -10.65 11.60 2.37
CA PHE A 115 -12.01 11.20 2.05
C PHE A 115 -13.02 11.83 3.03
N ARG A 116 -13.22 11.24 4.21
CA ARG A 116 -13.95 11.87 5.34
C ARG A 116 -13.02 12.55 6.32
N ASN A 117 -11.80 12.03 6.38
CA ASN A 117 -10.69 12.57 7.14
C ASN A 117 -9.45 12.70 6.24
N THR A 118 -8.38 13.22 6.81
CA THR A 118 -7.08 13.35 6.16
C THR A 118 -6.15 12.27 6.71
N ILE A 119 -5.43 11.57 5.84
CA ILE A 119 -4.48 10.53 6.23
C ILE A 119 -3.10 10.81 5.61
N GLY A 120 -2.03 10.56 6.36
CA GLY A 120 -0.64 10.75 5.96
C GLY A 120 0.06 12.00 6.50
N LEU A 121 -0.54 12.69 7.48
CA LEU A 121 0.09 13.82 8.18
C LEU A 121 1.31 13.36 9.00
N ALA A 122 2.28 14.26 9.15
CA ALA A 122 3.50 13.99 9.90
C ALA A 122 3.19 13.70 11.38
N GLY A 123 3.94 12.77 11.98
CA GLY A 123 3.77 12.41 13.39
C GLY A 123 2.47 11.66 13.70
N ARG A 124 1.69 11.24 12.68
CA ARG A 124 0.45 10.50 12.86
C ARG A 124 0.56 9.07 12.31
N ILE A 125 -0.26 8.16 12.85
CA ILE A 125 -0.49 6.82 12.27
C ILE A 125 -1.98 6.47 12.38
N SER A 126 -2.54 6.02 11.26
CA SER A 126 -3.90 5.49 11.22
C SER A 126 -3.91 3.97 11.29
N THR A 127 -5.09 3.38 11.37
CA THR A 127 -5.27 1.93 11.25
C THR A 127 -6.48 1.56 10.42
N ARG A 128 -6.38 0.42 9.73
CA ARG A 128 -7.53 -0.31 9.20
C ARG A 128 -8.01 -1.22 10.31
N ASN A 129 -9.26 -1.03 10.72
CA ASN A 129 -9.93 -1.96 11.61
C ASN A 129 -10.48 -3.10 10.74
N GLN A 130 -9.70 -4.17 10.59
CA GLN A 130 -10.03 -5.31 9.72
C GLN A 130 -10.76 -6.38 10.52
N ARG A 131 -12.03 -6.62 10.22
CA ARG A 131 -12.85 -7.57 10.97
C ARG A 131 -13.53 -8.58 10.05
N ASN A 132 -12.79 -9.60 9.66
CA ASN A 132 -13.37 -10.69 8.89
C ASN A 132 -14.17 -11.61 9.82
N GLN A 133 -15.38 -11.96 9.43
CA GLN A 133 -16.22 -12.90 10.19
C GLN A 133 -16.50 -14.10 9.27
N PRO A 134 -16.22 -15.35 9.69
CA PRO A 134 -16.25 -16.52 8.80
C PRO A 134 -17.57 -16.80 8.07
N THR A 135 -18.68 -16.20 8.51
CA THR A 135 -20.03 -16.35 7.96
C THR A 135 -20.68 -15.02 7.59
N ASP A 136 -19.91 -13.92 7.58
CA ASP A 136 -20.36 -12.53 7.47
C ASP A 136 -21.56 -12.14 8.37
N ASP A 137 -21.69 -12.71 9.57
CA ASP A 137 -22.81 -12.39 10.47
C ASP A 137 -22.80 -10.90 10.87
N SER A 138 -23.93 -10.22 10.66
CA SER A 138 -24.04 -8.77 10.89
C SER A 138 -23.73 -8.37 12.34
N ARG A 139 -24.09 -9.20 13.35
CA ARG A 139 -23.81 -8.85 14.75
C ARG A 139 -22.33 -9.02 15.04
N GLY A 140 -21.71 -10.09 14.53
CA GLY A 140 -20.27 -10.31 14.61
C GLY A 140 -19.48 -9.15 14.00
N ILE A 141 -19.83 -8.72 12.78
CA ILE A 141 -19.20 -7.58 12.11
C ILE A 141 -19.27 -6.32 12.98
N ILE A 142 -20.45 -5.96 13.48
CA ILE A 142 -20.61 -4.73 14.29
C ILE A 142 -19.93 -4.81 15.64
N ALA A 143 -20.04 -5.94 16.36
CA ALA A 143 -19.38 -6.10 17.65
C ALA A 143 -17.87 -5.95 17.52
N SER A 144 -17.30 -6.56 16.48
CA SER A 144 -15.89 -6.50 16.16
C SER A 144 -15.44 -5.10 15.74
N ALA A 145 -16.24 -4.40 14.90
CA ALA A 145 -15.95 -3.02 14.53
C ALA A 145 -15.92 -2.08 15.74
N ILE A 146 -16.90 -2.20 16.65
CA ILE A 146 -16.98 -1.41 17.88
C ILE A 146 -15.80 -1.69 18.81
N ASP A 147 -15.43 -2.95 18.98
CA ASP A 147 -14.26 -3.34 19.78
C ASP A 147 -12.98 -2.65 19.29
N GLY A 148 -12.74 -2.63 17.98
CA GLY A 148 -11.57 -1.93 17.41
C GLY A 148 -11.66 -0.42 17.60
N LEU A 149 -12.85 0.18 17.43
CA LEU A 149 -13.06 1.61 17.64
C LEU A 149 -12.81 2.03 19.10
N LEU A 150 -13.19 1.21 20.07
CA LEU A 150 -12.91 1.44 21.50
C LEU A 150 -11.40 1.46 21.79
N MET A 151 -10.60 0.75 20.98
CA MET A 151 -9.13 0.76 21.02
C MET A 151 -8.51 1.82 20.10
N GLY A 152 -9.33 2.72 19.55
CA GLY A 152 -8.88 3.77 18.62
C GLY A 152 -8.53 3.28 17.21
N SER A 153 -8.93 2.07 16.82
CA SER A 153 -8.67 1.54 15.48
C SER A 153 -9.80 1.87 14.49
N GLY A 154 -9.43 2.15 13.23
CA GLY A 154 -10.37 2.31 12.12
C GLY A 154 -10.44 3.73 11.56
N ASP A 155 -9.49 4.59 11.89
CA ASP A 155 -9.38 5.94 11.34
C ASP A 155 -8.85 5.96 9.90
N ALA A 156 -8.16 4.91 9.43
CA ALA A 156 -7.88 4.77 7.99
C ALA A 156 -9.11 4.25 7.24
N VAL A 157 -9.75 3.20 7.77
CA VAL A 157 -10.95 2.56 7.23
C VAL A 157 -11.46 1.49 8.20
N ILE A 158 -12.77 1.30 8.26
CA ILE A 158 -13.38 0.07 8.81
C ILE A 158 -13.59 -0.89 7.63
N GLY A 159 -12.76 -1.93 7.56
CA GLY A 159 -12.66 -2.81 6.39
C GLY A 159 -13.09 -4.24 6.68
N ILE A 160 -13.87 -4.85 5.79
CA ILE A 160 -14.33 -6.25 5.89
C ILE A 160 -13.95 -6.97 4.60
N ASN A 161 -13.19 -8.06 4.69
CA ASN A 161 -13.13 -9.02 3.60
C ASN A 161 -14.38 -9.90 3.70
N PRO A 162 -15.26 -9.91 2.69
CA PRO A 162 -16.47 -10.72 2.74
C PRO A 162 -16.12 -12.20 2.59
N ALA A 163 -16.80 -13.08 3.31
CA ALA A 163 -16.75 -14.52 3.14
C ALA A 163 -17.46 -15.00 1.85
N THR A 164 -18.30 -14.14 1.23
CA THR A 164 -18.97 -14.44 -0.04
C THR A 164 -18.83 -13.32 -1.07
N ASP A 165 -18.76 -13.67 -2.35
CA ASP A 165 -18.66 -12.70 -3.45
C ASP A 165 -20.02 -12.19 -3.97
N SER A 166 -21.12 -12.44 -3.24
CA SER A 166 -22.44 -12.09 -3.74
C SER A 166 -22.75 -10.60 -3.61
N THR A 167 -23.28 -9.98 -4.66
CA THR A 167 -23.69 -8.56 -4.63
C THR A 167 -24.69 -8.26 -3.53
N LYS A 168 -25.59 -9.20 -3.21
CA LYS A 168 -26.57 -9.03 -2.13
C LYS A 168 -25.89 -8.87 -0.78
N ASP A 169 -24.87 -9.69 -0.53
CA ASP A 169 -24.15 -9.67 0.73
C ASP A 169 -23.22 -8.48 0.84
N TYR A 170 -22.54 -8.14 -0.26
CA TYR A 170 -21.78 -6.90 -0.38
C TYR A 170 -22.63 -5.67 0.00
N ILE A 171 -23.82 -5.53 -0.59
CA ILE A 171 -24.75 -4.42 -0.28
C ILE A 171 -25.14 -4.41 1.20
N ARG A 172 -25.44 -5.59 1.77
CA ARG A 172 -25.77 -5.72 3.20
C ARG A 172 -24.61 -5.22 4.07
N ILE A 173 -23.38 -5.64 3.79
CA ILE A 173 -22.19 -5.26 4.57
C ILE A 173 -21.95 -3.75 4.49
N VAL A 174 -21.90 -3.16 3.29
CA VAL A 174 -21.64 -1.71 3.17
C VAL A 174 -22.75 -0.86 3.80
N SER A 175 -24.01 -1.29 3.68
CA SER A 175 -25.15 -0.60 4.32
C SER A 175 -25.08 -0.70 5.84
N LEU A 176 -24.75 -1.88 6.38
CA LEU A 176 -24.60 -2.11 7.81
C LEU A 176 -23.49 -1.23 8.42
N LEU A 177 -22.34 -1.14 7.73
CA LEU A 177 -21.22 -0.32 8.17
C LEU A 177 -21.55 1.17 8.08
N ASP A 178 -22.19 1.62 7.00
CA ASP A 178 -22.56 3.02 6.83
C ASP A 178 -23.60 3.47 7.87
N GLU A 179 -24.66 2.69 8.09
CA GLU A 179 -25.66 2.99 9.12
C GLU A 179 -25.03 3.09 10.52
N SER A 180 -24.06 2.21 10.82
CA SER A 180 -23.39 2.20 12.12
C SER A 180 -22.47 3.41 12.28
N ARG A 181 -21.73 3.76 11.22
CA ARG A 181 -20.92 4.98 11.15
C ARG A 181 -21.77 6.23 11.36
N GLU A 182 -22.93 6.32 10.72
CA GLU A 182 -23.84 7.46 10.86
C GLU A 182 -24.45 7.56 12.26
N LYS A 183 -25.00 6.47 12.78
CA LYS A 183 -25.63 6.43 14.11
C LYS A 183 -24.66 6.82 15.23
N LEU A 184 -23.39 6.47 15.08
CA LEU A 184 -22.33 6.76 16.05
C LEU A 184 -21.51 8.01 15.71
N ALA A 185 -21.86 8.71 14.61
CA ALA A 185 -21.13 9.88 14.10
C ALA A 185 -19.61 9.66 13.97
N ILE A 186 -19.21 8.46 13.51
CA ILE A 186 -17.80 8.08 13.41
C ILE A 186 -17.18 8.77 12.18
N PRO A 187 -16.11 9.56 12.34
CA PRO A 187 -15.50 10.32 11.25
C PRO A 187 -14.48 9.48 10.48
N THR A 188 -14.94 8.37 9.90
CA THR A 188 -14.14 7.45 9.09
C THR A 188 -14.92 6.92 7.90
N GLN A 189 -14.24 6.22 7.00
CA GLN A 189 -14.79 5.55 5.83
C GLN A 189 -14.90 4.05 6.07
N THR A 190 -15.78 3.43 5.28
CA THR A 190 -16.01 1.99 5.31
C THR A 190 -15.55 1.35 4.00
N CYS A 191 -15.21 0.06 4.04
CA CYS A 191 -14.88 -0.69 2.83
C CYS A 191 -15.30 -2.15 2.98
N CYS A 192 -15.95 -2.67 1.94
CA CYS A 192 -16.11 -4.12 1.74
C CYS A 192 -15.13 -4.53 0.64
N LEU A 193 -14.17 -5.38 0.99
CA LEU A 193 -13.05 -5.79 0.14
C LEU A 193 -13.45 -6.98 -0.76
N GLY A 194 -14.60 -6.87 -1.40
CA GLY A 194 -15.03 -7.79 -2.44
C GLY A 194 -14.48 -7.40 -3.82
N PRO A 195 -14.71 -8.23 -4.85
CA PRO A 195 -14.30 -7.93 -6.22
C PRO A 195 -14.83 -6.58 -6.71
N VAL A 196 -14.02 -5.85 -7.48
CA VAL A 196 -14.37 -4.51 -7.98
C VAL A 196 -15.66 -4.51 -8.82
N THR A 197 -15.92 -5.59 -9.57
CA THR A 197 -17.14 -5.75 -10.37
C THR A 197 -18.40 -5.83 -9.49
N THR A 198 -18.30 -6.49 -8.34
CA THR A 198 -19.38 -6.54 -7.35
C THR A 198 -19.63 -5.16 -6.73
N ALA A 199 -18.56 -4.38 -6.48
CA ALA A 199 -18.69 -3.01 -6.02
C ALA A 199 -19.42 -2.12 -7.04
N ILE A 200 -19.05 -2.18 -8.33
CA ILE A 200 -19.75 -1.45 -9.41
C ILE A 200 -21.24 -1.79 -9.42
N GLN A 201 -21.60 -3.08 -9.42
CA GLN A 201 -23.00 -3.52 -9.40
C GLN A 201 -23.76 -3.06 -8.14
N ALA A 202 -23.07 -3.01 -7.00
CA ALA A 202 -23.66 -2.51 -5.76
C ALA A 202 -23.93 -1.00 -5.85
N ILE A 203 -23.01 -0.23 -6.42
CA ILE A 203 -23.14 1.21 -6.68
C ILE A 203 -24.32 1.49 -7.62
N GLU A 204 -24.45 0.73 -8.71
CA GLU A 204 -25.59 0.85 -9.65
C GLU A 204 -26.95 0.60 -8.97
N ARG A 205 -26.96 -0.20 -7.90
CA ARG A 205 -28.15 -0.50 -7.08
C ARG A 205 -28.35 0.50 -5.92
N GLY A 206 -27.53 1.55 -5.86
CA GLY A 206 -27.64 2.62 -4.87
C GLY A 206 -27.03 2.29 -3.51
N ALA A 207 -26.11 1.32 -3.42
CA ALA A 207 -25.47 0.96 -2.17
C ALA A 207 -24.48 2.06 -1.69
N PRO A 208 -24.34 2.28 -0.37
CA PRO A 208 -23.48 3.32 0.19
C PRO A 208 -22.00 2.89 0.22
N VAL A 209 -21.37 2.78 -0.95
CA VAL A 209 -19.95 2.41 -1.06
C VAL A 209 -19.08 3.65 -0.81
N ASP A 210 -18.28 3.64 0.26
CA ASP A 210 -17.33 4.72 0.55
C ASP A 210 -16.03 4.55 -0.25
N LEU A 211 -15.36 3.40 -0.12
CA LEU A 211 -14.16 3.06 -0.89
C LEU A 211 -14.40 1.86 -1.80
N VAL A 212 -13.81 1.91 -3.00
CA VAL A 212 -13.80 0.80 -3.96
C VAL A 212 -12.46 0.08 -3.86
N PHE A 213 -12.51 -1.18 -3.44
CA PHE A 213 -11.34 -2.02 -3.25
C PHE A 213 -10.99 -2.84 -4.49
N GLN A 214 -9.70 -3.07 -4.73
CA GLN A 214 -9.23 -4.09 -5.66
C GLN A 214 -7.76 -4.50 -5.39
N SER A 215 -7.45 -5.79 -5.50
CA SER A 215 -6.06 -6.26 -5.59
C SER A 215 -5.49 -6.02 -6.99
N VAL A 216 -4.25 -5.53 -7.08
CA VAL A 216 -3.55 -5.24 -8.34
C VAL A 216 -2.13 -5.78 -8.35
N ALA A 217 -1.60 -6.04 -9.54
CA ALA A 217 -0.27 -6.60 -9.78
C ALA A 217 0.46 -5.87 -10.92
N GLY A 218 1.77 -6.15 -11.02
CA GLY A 218 2.68 -5.46 -11.94
C GLY A 218 2.69 -5.91 -13.40
N SER A 219 1.77 -6.76 -13.83
CA SER A 219 1.59 -7.13 -15.24
C SER A 219 0.12 -7.32 -15.60
N GLU A 220 -0.18 -7.13 -16.88
CA GLU A 220 -1.49 -7.39 -17.47
C GLU A 220 -1.94 -8.83 -17.21
N LYS A 221 -1.06 -9.81 -17.44
CA LYS A 221 -1.37 -11.24 -17.20
C LYS A 221 -1.75 -11.49 -15.74
N ALA A 222 -1.05 -10.87 -14.78
CA ALA A 222 -1.37 -11.02 -13.35
C ALA A 222 -2.70 -10.34 -13.00
N ASN A 223 -2.95 -9.13 -13.49
CA ASN A 223 -4.21 -8.41 -13.28
C ASN A 223 -5.42 -9.15 -13.87
N ARG A 224 -5.27 -9.74 -15.06
CA ARG A 224 -6.29 -10.62 -15.64
C ARG A 224 -6.57 -11.84 -14.77
N GLY A 225 -5.57 -12.35 -14.05
CA GLY A 225 -5.73 -13.40 -13.03
C GLY A 225 -6.63 -12.98 -11.86
N PHE A 226 -6.63 -11.69 -11.50
CA PHE A 226 -7.58 -11.10 -10.56
C PHE A 226 -8.91 -10.67 -11.20
N GLY A 227 -9.10 -10.93 -12.50
CA GLY A 227 -10.30 -10.55 -13.23
C GLY A 227 -10.41 -9.06 -13.54
N VAL A 228 -9.29 -8.33 -13.57
CA VAL A 228 -9.27 -6.88 -13.82
C VAL A 228 -8.31 -6.48 -14.93
N ASP A 229 -8.59 -5.32 -15.52
CA ASP A 229 -7.70 -4.57 -16.40
C ASP A 229 -7.79 -3.06 -16.06
N ILE A 230 -6.91 -2.24 -16.62
CA ILE A 230 -6.87 -0.80 -16.34
C ILE A 230 -8.21 -0.11 -16.70
N SER A 231 -8.91 -0.58 -17.73
CA SER A 231 -10.19 0.00 -18.15
C SER A 231 -11.28 -0.23 -17.10
N LEU A 232 -11.38 -1.45 -16.56
CA LEU A 232 -12.32 -1.77 -15.49
C LEU A 232 -12.00 -1.01 -14.20
N LEU A 233 -10.71 -0.86 -13.86
CA LEU A 233 -10.31 -0.05 -12.71
C LEU A 233 -10.72 1.43 -12.87
N LYS A 234 -10.67 1.95 -14.10
CA LYS A 234 -11.15 3.30 -14.42
C LYS A 234 -12.67 3.42 -14.26
N GLU A 235 -13.43 2.45 -14.76
CA GLU A 235 -14.88 2.39 -14.57
C GLU A 235 -15.24 2.38 -13.08
N ALA A 236 -14.54 1.55 -12.30
CA ALA A 236 -14.71 1.45 -10.85
C ALA A 236 -14.42 2.77 -10.14
N HIS A 237 -13.34 3.45 -10.54
CA HIS A 237 -12.96 4.76 -10.02
C HIS A 237 -14.05 5.80 -10.31
N GLU A 238 -14.56 5.85 -11.55
CA GLU A 238 -15.64 6.75 -11.95
C GLU A 238 -16.95 6.45 -11.19
N ALA A 239 -17.30 5.16 -11.03
CA ALA A 239 -18.45 4.72 -10.26
C ALA A 239 -18.36 5.17 -8.79
N GLY A 240 -17.24 4.95 -8.11
CA GLY A 240 -17.02 5.39 -6.74
C GLY A 240 -17.11 6.92 -6.59
N ARG A 241 -16.54 7.67 -7.54
CA ARG A 241 -16.63 9.14 -7.55
C ARG A 241 -18.06 9.65 -7.78
N SER A 242 -18.85 8.96 -8.59
CA SER A 242 -20.22 9.37 -8.93
C SER A 242 -21.14 9.47 -7.70
N LEU A 243 -20.83 8.72 -6.64
CA LEU A 243 -21.59 8.74 -5.39
C LEU A 243 -21.41 10.05 -4.60
N ASN A 244 -20.34 10.81 -4.85
CA ASN A 244 -20.04 12.08 -4.16
C ASN A 244 -20.11 11.97 -2.63
N ARG A 245 -19.65 10.84 -2.09
CA ARG A 245 -19.76 10.56 -0.65
C ARG A 245 -18.68 11.27 0.16
N GLY A 246 -17.47 11.42 -0.37
CA GLY A 246 -16.35 12.09 0.30
C GLY A 246 -16.42 13.63 0.24
N MET A 247 -15.49 14.29 0.92
CA MET A 247 -15.22 15.73 0.77
C MET A 247 -14.79 16.10 -0.67
N PRO A 248 -14.87 17.39 -1.07
CA PRO A 248 -14.29 17.82 -2.34
C PRO A 248 -12.81 17.43 -2.46
N GLY A 249 -12.43 16.84 -3.61
CA GLY A 249 -11.09 16.34 -3.84
C GLY A 249 -10.77 14.99 -3.20
N SER A 250 -11.79 14.24 -2.76
CA SER A 250 -11.57 12.93 -2.15
C SER A 250 -11.03 11.89 -3.11
N SER A 251 -10.20 11.02 -2.55
CA SER A 251 -9.76 9.75 -3.11
C SER A 251 -10.71 8.64 -2.70
N VAL A 252 -11.13 7.80 -3.65
CA VAL A 252 -12.15 6.75 -3.42
C VAL A 252 -11.63 5.33 -3.62
N MET A 253 -10.43 5.16 -4.15
CA MET A 253 -9.86 3.83 -4.40
C MET A 253 -9.07 3.33 -3.19
N TYR A 254 -9.12 2.02 -3.00
CA TYR A 254 -8.28 1.28 -2.08
C TYR A 254 -7.65 0.10 -2.82
N PHE A 255 -6.33 0.11 -3.00
CA PHE A 255 -5.61 -1.01 -3.62
C PHE A 255 -4.83 -1.86 -2.63
N GLU A 256 -4.70 -3.13 -2.96
CA GLU A 256 -3.81 -4.07 -2.28
C GLU A 256 -2.86 -4.73 -3.27
N THR A 257 -1.61 -4.85 -2.85
CA THR A 257 -0.50 -5.42 -3.64
C THR A 257 0.23 -6.46 -2.78
N GLY A 258 1.29 -7.07 -3.30
CA GLY A 258 2.06 -8.01 -2.51
C GLY A 258 3.11 -8.73 -3.34
N GLN A 259 4.33 -8.77 -2.81
CA GLN A 259 5.41 -9.55 -3.39
C GLN A 259 5.00 -11.02 -3.51
N GLY A 260 5.19 -11.58 -4.70
CA GLY A 260 4.84 -12.96 -5.02
C GLY A 260 3.59 -13.12 -5.87
N ALA A 261 2.69 -12.13 -5.91
CA ALA A 261 1.44 -12.20 -6.70
C ALA A 261 1.70 -12.54 -8.17
N ALA A 262 2.61 -11.82 -8.83
CA ALA A 262 2.95 -12.07 -10.23
C ALA A 262 3.61 -13.44 -10.46
N LEU A 263 4.40 -13.93 -9.50
CA LEU A 263 5.03 -15.26 -9.61
C LEU A 263 3.98 -16.37 -9.43
N SER A 264 3.08 -16.22 -8.47
CA SER A 264 1.96 -17.13 -8.23
C SER A 264 1.07 -17.28 -9.46
N ALA A 265 0.85 -16.18 -10.19
CA ALA A 265 0.06 -16.14 -11.41
C ALA A 265 0.84 -16.55 -12.69
N ASP A 266 2.08 -17.05 -12.57
CA ASP A 266 2.97 -17.34 -13.71
C ASP A 266 3.12 -16.13 -14.67
N ALA A 267 3.10 -14.92 -14.10
CA ALA A 267 2.95 -13.66 -14.80
C ALA A 267 4.06 -12.66 -14.46
N HIS A 268 5.21 -13.17 -14.01
CA HIS A 268 6.38 -12.36 -13.66
C HIS A 268 7.37 -12.19 -14.81
N PHE A 269 7.28 -12.99 -15.89
CA PHE A 269 8.08 -12.84 -17.11
C PHE A 269 9.60 -12.81 -16.88
N GLY A 270 10.11 -13.56 -15.90
CA GLY A 270 11.54 -13.54 -15.54
C GLY A 270 11.97 -12.34 -14.70
N VAL A 271 11.05 -11.44 -14.35
CA VAL A 271 11.29 -10.27 -13.51
C VAL A 271 11.16 -10.65 -12.03
N ASP A 272 11.98 -10.02 -11.17
CA ASP A 272 12.00 -10.28 -9.72
C ASP A 272 10.78 -9.70 -8.98
N GLN A 273 10.50 -10.27 -7.80
CA GLN A 273 9.32 -9.91 -7.00
C GLN A 273 9.27 -8.42 -6.65
N GLN A 274 10.41 -7.80 -6.29
CA GLN A 274 10.46 -6.39 -5.92
C GLN A 274 10.14 -5.49 -7.11
N THR A 275 10.66 -5.81 -8.28
CA THR A 275 10.38 -5.04 -9.50
C THR A 275 8.91 -5.20 -9.91
N MET A 276 8.38 -6.42 -9.89
CA MET A 276 6.96 -6.67 -10.16
C MET A 276 6.03 -5.95 -9.18
N GLU A 277 6.37 -5.94 -7.90
CA GLU A 277 5.61 -5.24 -6.88
C GLU A 277 5.66 -3.72 -7.10
N THR A 278 6.83 -3.18 -7.43
CA THR A 278 6.97 -1.75 -7.72
C THR A 278 6.16 -1.34 -8.96
N ARG A 279 5.99 -2.23 -9.94
CA ARG A 279 5.12 -2.01 -11.11
C ARG A 279 3.63 -2.01 -10.73
N ALA A 280 3.20 -2.79 -9.74
CA ALA A 280 1.82 -2.74 -9.24
C ALA A 280 1.49 -1.33 -8.68
N TYR A 281 2.47 -0.64 -8.10
CA TYR A 281 2.31 0.75 -7.66
C TYR A 281 2.04 1.72 -8.81
N ALA A 282 2.54 1.45 -10.01
CA ALA A 282 2.22 2.27 -11.19
C ALA A 282 0.74 2.13 -11.59
N VAL A 283 0.17 0.94 -11.45
CA VAL A 283 -1.27 0.71 -11.65
C VAL A 283 -2.07 1.50 -10.62
N ALA A 284 -1.71 1.38 -9.33
CA ALA A 284 -2.44 2.03 -8.24
C ALA A 284 -2.41 3.57 -8.35
N ARG A 285 -1.25 4.18 -8.66
CA ARG A 285 -1.09 5.65 -8.64
C ARG A 285 -1.87 6.38 -9.73
N GLU A 286 -2.34 5.68 -10.74
CA GLU A 286 -3.21 6.24 -11.80
C GLU A 286 -4.57 6.71 -11.29
N PHE A 287 -5.03 6.15 -10.17
CA PHE A 287 -6.40 6.34 -9.67
C PHE A 287 -6.46 7.12 -8.35
N ASP A 288 -5.41 7.88 -8.04
CA ASP A 288 -5.31 8.74 -6.84
C ASP A 288 -5.89 8.07 -5.57
N PRO A 289 -5.42 6.87 -5.19
CA PRO A 289 -6.08 6.05 -4.17
C PRO A 289 -5.98 6.70 -2.79
N LEU A 290 -6.99 6.46 -1.95
CA LEU A 290 -6.94 6.88 -0.55
C LEU A 290 -5.90 6.03 0.19
N LEU A 291 -5.93 4.73 -0.08
CA LEU A 291 -5.16 3.70 0.60
C LEU A 291 -4.49 2.78 -0.44
N VAL A 292 -3.22 2.46 -0.21
CA VAL A 292 -2.53 1.33 -0.83
C VAL A 292 -1.77 0.60 0.26
N ASN A 293 -1.91 -0.72 0.35
CA ASN A 293 -1.01 -1.54 1.16
C ASN A 293 -0.44 -2.71 0.36
N THR A 294 0.83 -2.99 0.57
CA THR A 294 1.38 -4.32 0.31
C THR A 294 0.93 -5.26 1.43
N VAL A 295 0.76 -6.54 1.10
CA VAL A 295 0.58 -7.60 2.09
C VAL A 295 1.83 -8.46 2.11
N VAL A 296 2.67 -8.25 3.11
CA VAL A 296 3.98 -8.90 3.21
C VAL A 296 3.87 -10.08 4.14
N GLY A 297 4.26 -11.27 3.68
CA GLY A 297 4.24 -12.50 4.49
C GLY A 297 2.94 -13.32 4.38
N PHE A 298 1.94 -12.84 3.64
CA PHE A 298 0.64 -13.53 3.48
C PHE A 298 0.67 -14.71 2.52
N PHE A 299 1.47 -14.64 1.45
CA PHE A 299 1.53 -15.73 0.46
C PHE A 299 2.28 -16.98 0.95
N GLY A 300 3.03 -16.88 2.04
CA GLY A 300 3.76 -17.99 2.63
C GLY A 300 5.28 -18.04 2.33
N PRO A 301 5.98 -19.04 2.90
CA PRO A 301 7.44 -19.18 2.85
C PRO A 301 8.01 -19.44 1.45
N GLU A 302 7.18 -19.80 0.48
CA GLU A 302 7.55 -20.01 -0.91
C GLU A 302 8.05 -18.72 -1.57
N TYR A 303 7.56 -17.57 -1.08
CA TYR A 303 7.87 -16.24 -1.58
C TYR A 303 8.76 -15.46 -0.63
N LEU A 304 8.46 -15.50 0.67
CA LEU A 304 9.23 -14.87 1.76
C LEU A 304 9.35 -15.86 2.92
N PHE A 305 10.49 -16.55 3.00
CA PHE A 305 10.70 -17.71 3.86
C PHE A 305 10.68 -17.40 5.36
N ASN A 306 11.33 -16.30 5.78
CA ASN A 306 11.53 -15.98 7.19
C ASN A 306 11.35 -14.50 7.52
N GLY A 307 11.31 -14.19 8.82
CA GLY A 307 11.14 -12.84 9.35
C GLY A 307 12.10 -11.80 8.74
N LYS A 308 13.37 -12.18 8.50
CA LYS A 308 14.34 -11.30 7.84
C LYS A 308 13.93 -10.90 6.42
N GLN A 309 13.36 -11.83 5.65
CA GLN A 309 12.87 -11.56 4.29
C GLN A 309 11.61 -10.71 4.33
N ILE A 310 10.69 -10.99 5.26
CA ILE A 310 9.47 -10.21 5.48
C ILE A 310 9.80 -8.76 5.87
N ILE A 311 10.70 -8.57 6.84
CA ILE A 311 11.16 -7.23 7.27
C ILE A 311 11.77 -6.47 6.08
N ARG A 312 12.60 -7.13 5.27
CA ARG A 312 13.22 -6.51 4.10
C ARG A 312 12.18 -6.07 3.08
N ALA A 313 11.26 -6.96 2.70
CA ALA A 313 10.21 -6.69 1.73
C ALA A 313 9.30 -5.54 2.18
N GLY A 314 8.87 -5.52 3.44
CA GLY A 314 8.01 -4.45 3.97
C GLY A 314 8.66 -3.06 3.92
N ILE A 315 9.97 -2.95 4.17
CA ILE A 315 10.67 -1.67 4.04
C ILE A 315 10.91 -1.29 2.58
N GLU A 316 11.22 -2.24 1.70
CA GLU A 316 11.34 -1.98 0.25
C GLU A 316 10.03 -1.48 -0.33
N ASP A 317 8.92 -2.14 -0.01
CA ASP A 317 7.59 -1.81 -0.50
C ASP A 317 7.14 -0.43 -0.04
N HIS A 318 7.29 -0.15 1.26
CA HIS A 318 6.97 1.18 1.82
C HIS A 318 7.79 2.29 1.15
N PHE A 319 9.10 2.09 1.00
CA PHE A 319 9.99 3.02 0.32
C PHE A 319 9.59 3.26 -1.14
N CYS A 320 9.39 2.18 -1.89
CA CYS A 320 9.09 2.25 -3.32
C CYS A 320 7.74 2.96 -3.57
N GLY A 321 6.69 2.57 -2.85
CA GLY A 321 5.38 3.21 -3.05
C GLY A 321 5.37 4.67 -2.60
N LYS A 322 6.05 5.03 -1.49
CA LYS A 322 6.21 6.44 -1.07
C LYS A 322 6.92 7.25 -2.15
N LEU A 323 8.04 6.76 -2.67
CA LEU A 323 8.82 7.46 -3.69
C LEU A 323 8.02 7.66 -4.98
N LEU A 324 7.15 6.71 -5.34
CA LEU A 324 6.20 6.81 -6.45
C LEU A 324 4.94 7.64 -6.15
N GLY A 325 4.86 8.27 -4.98
CA GLY A 325 3.80 9.20 -4.61
C GLY A 325 2.52 8.55 -4.08
N LEU A 326 2.56 7.27 -3.71
CA LEU A 326 1.41 6.59 -3.12
C LEU A 326 1.33 6.81 -1.61
N PRO A 327 0.11 6.81 -1.03
CA PRO A 327 -0.08 6.70 0.41
C PRO A 327 0.22 5.26 0.84
N MET A 328 1.49 4.83 0.69
CA MET A 328 1.99 3.45 0.74
C MET A 328 2.26 2.96 2.15
N ARG A 329 1.90 1.70 2.37
CA ARG A 329 1.63 1.10 3.69
C ARG A 329 1.77 -0.41 3.63
N VAL A 330 1.73 -1.06 4.78
CA VAL A 330 2.10 -2.48 4.90
C VAL A 330 1.13 -3.17 5.85
N ASP A 331 0.53 -4.28 5.40
CA ASP A 331 0.00 -5.30 6.32
C ASP A 331 1.19 -6.11 6.85
N VAL A 332 1.47 -5.89 8.13
CA VAL A 332 2.59 -6.51 8.86
C VAL A 332 2.08 -7.85 9.35
N CYS A 333 2.37 -8.88 8.57
CA CYS A 333 1.72 -10.15 8.75
C CYS A 333 2.62 -11.34 8.41
N TYR A 334 2.22 -12.52 8.86
CA TYR A 334 2.88 -13.76 8.52
C TYR A 334 1.89 -14.92 8.59
N THR A 335 2.21 -16.00 7.88
CA THR A 335 1.48 -17.27 8.01
C THR A 335 2.19 -18.21 8.97
N ASN A 336 1.42 -19.03 9.69
CA ASN A 336 1.91 -20.04 10.65
C ASN A 336 2.98 -21.03 10.13
N HIS A 337 3.18 -21.15 8.82
CA HIS A 337 4.16 -22.06 8.21
C HIS A 337 5.39 -21.33 7.65
N ALA A 338 5.47 -20.00 7.80
CA ALA A 338 6.70 -19.25 7.59
C ALA A 338 7.62 -19.35 8.82
N ASP A 339 8.93 -19.24 8.61
CA ASP A 339 9.94 -19.16 9.69
C ASP A 339 9.99 -17.73 10.25
N ALA A 340 8.87 -17.31 10.83
CA ALA A 340 8.64 -15.96 11.36
C ALA A 340 7.71 -16.02 12.57
N ASP A 341 7.82 -15.04 13.45
CA ASP A 341 6.97 -14.89 14.62
C ASP A 341 6.56 -13.44 14.89
N GLN A 342 5.90 -13.21 16.03
CA GLN A 342 5.44 -11.89 16.43
C GLN A 342 6.60 -10.92 16.71
N GLU A 343 7.78 -11.38 17.13
CA GLU A 343 8.93 -10.49 17.37
C GLU A 343 9.45 -9.89 16.06
N ASP A 344 9.39 -10.66 14.96
CA ASP A 344 9.68 -10.16 13.62
C ASP A 344 8.66 -9.08 13.19
N MET A 345 7.37 -9.29 13.51
CA MET A 345 6.31 -8.32 13.20
C MET A 345 6.47 -7.03 14.00
N ASP A 346 6.78 -7.11 15.30
CA ASP A 346 7.05 -5.96 16.16
C ASP A 346 8.27 -5.16 15.67
N THR A 347 9.30 -5.87 15.18
CA THR A 347 10.47 -5.28 14.54
C THR A 347 10.08 -4.52 13.28
N LEU A 348 9.33 -5.15 12.37
CA LEU A 348 8.88 -4.51 11.13
C LEU A 348 8.00 -3.28 11.43
N LEU A 349 7.04 -3.39 12.35
CA LEU A 349 6.18 -2.29 12.76
C LEU A 349 6.98 -1.09 13.29
N THR A 350 7.98 -1.36 14.13
CA THR A 350 8.85 -0.31 14.69
C THR A 350 9.65 0.39 13.59
N LEU A 351 10.21 -0.37 12.65
CA LEU A 351 10.95 0.17 11.50
C LEU A 351 10.05 0.99 10.56
N LEU A 352 8.82 0.54 10.30
CA LEU A 352 7.83 1.26 9.50
C LEU A 352 7.38 2.56 10.19
N CYS A 353 7.20 2.51 11.51
CA CYS A 353 6.96 3.72 12.30
C CYS A 353 8.15 4.68 12.20
N ALA A 354 9.40 4.21 12.25
CA ALA A 354 10.55 5.08 12.01
C ALA A 354 10.55 5.66 10.59
N ALA A 355 10.11 4.88 9.58
CA ALA A 355 10.01 5.28 8.18
C ALA A 355 8.81 6.20 7.85
N GLY A 356 7.95 6.51 8.82
CA GLY A 356 6.78 7.37 8.61
C GLY A 356 5.65 6.69 7.82
N VAL A 357 5.36 5.43 8.15
CA VAL A 357 4.18 4.71 7.63
C VAL A 357 2.87 5.44 7.98
N ASN A 358 1.91 5.45 7.05
CA ASN A 358 0.68 6.23 7.17
C ASN A 358 -0.46 5.46 7.91
N PHE A 359 -0.63 4.15 7.67
CA PHE A 359 -1.48 3.25 8.49
C PHE A 359 -0.92 1.84 8.49
N VAL A 360 -1.39 1.05 9.45
CA VAL A 360 -1.19 -0.40 9.52
C VAL A 360 -2.53 -1.11 9.73
N ILE A 361 -2.62 -2.37 9.31
CA ILE A 361 -3.83 -3.17 9.50
C ILE A 361 -3.84 -3.68 10.93
N THR A 362 -5.00 -3.67 11.60
CA THR A 362 -5.14 -4.30 12.91
C THR A 362 -6.37 -5.20 12.97
N VAL A 363 -6.18 -6.38 13.58
CA VAL A 363 -7.18 -7.43 13.80
C VAL A 363 -7.30 -7.74 15.31
N PRO A 364 -8.45 -8.23 15.80
CA PRO A 364 -8.57 -8.63 17.20
C PRO A 364 -7.60 -9.76 17.53
N GLY A 365 -6.82 -9.59 18.61
CA GLY A 365 -5.94 -10.65 19.10
C GLY A 365 -4.78 -11.03 18.17
N ALA A 366 -4.45 -10.21 17.17
CA ALA A 366 -3.42 -10.49 16.16
C ALA A 366 -3.70 -11.73 15.28
N GLU A 367 -4.93 -12.28 15.29
CA GLU A 367 -5.30 -13.47 14.52
C GLU A 367 -6.53 -13.21 13.65
N ASP A 368 -6.38 -13.37 12.34
CA ASP A 368 -7.51 -13.33 11.42
C ASP A 368 -8.08 -14.74 11.21
N ILE A 369 -9.15 -15.06 11.94
CA ILE A 369 -9.75 -16.40 11.93
C ILE A 369 -10.32 -16.83 10.57
N MET A 370 -10.59 -15.88 9.67
CA MET A 370 -11.14 -16.19 8.34
C MET A 370 -10.03 -16.40 7.32
N LEU A 371 -9.02 -15.54 7.34
CA LEU A 371 -7.90 -15.60 6.41
C LEU A 371 -6.74 -16.48 6.90
N ASN A 372 -6.80 -16.96 8.14
CA ASN A 372 -5.88 -17.92 8.74
C ASN A 372 -4.40 -17.45 8.71
N TYR A 373 -4.18 -16.19 9.10
CA TYR A 373 -2.86 -15.58 9.22
C TYR A 373 -2.80 -14.67 10.45
N GLN A 374 -1.58 -14.35 10.88
CA GLN A 374 -1.32 -13.41 11.96
C GLN A 374 -1.03 -12.03 11.39
N SER A 375 -1.64 -11.00 11.98
CA SER A 375 -1.42 -9.58 11.67
C SER A 375 -1.30 -8.81 12.98
N LEU A 376 -1.22 -7.48 12.95
CA LEU A 376 -1.12 -6.68 14.17
C LEU A 376 -2.43 -6.68 14.95
N SER A 377 -2.33 -6.56 16.26
CA SER A 377 -3.44 -6.31 17.16
C SER A 377 -3.78 -4.82 17.28
N HIS A 378 -4.93 -4.50 17.88
CA HIS A 378 -5.25 -3.10 18.24
C HIS A 378 -4.29 -2.53 19.30
N HIS A 379 -3.64 -3.38 20.11
CA HIS A 379 -2.65 -2.93 21.09
C HIS A 379 -1.37 -2.45 20.41
N ASP A 380 -1.02 -2.99 19.25
CA ASP A 380 0.18 -2.58 18.51
C ASP A 380 0.03 -1.15 17.97
N ALA A 381 -1.19 -0.77 17.56
CA ALA A 381 -1.50 0.61 17.24
C ALA A 381 -1.36 1.55 18.45
N VAL A 382 -1.77 1.10 19.64
CA VAL A 382 -1.56 1.85 20.90
C VAL A 382 -0.07 1.98 21.19
N TYR A 383 0.72 0.93 21.01
CA TYR A 383 2.19 0.99 21.12
C TYR A 383 2.79 2.05 20.19
N CYS A 384 2.41 2.07 18.90
CA CYS A 384 2.89 3.09 17.97
C CYS A 384 2.53 4.51 18.43
N ARG A 385 1.31 4.70 18.93
CA ARG A 385 0.78 6.01 19.36
C ARG A 385 1.42 6.50 20.64
N GLU A 386 1.50 5.67 21.66
CA GLU A 386 1.96 6.05 22.99
C GLU A 386 3.48 6.01 23.13
N THR A 387 4.12 4.96 22.60
CA THR A 387 5.58 4.75 22.74
C THR A 387 6.34 5.50 21.66
N LEU A 388 5.94 5.34 20.39
CA LEU A 388 6.64 5.95 19.25
C LEU A 388 6.11 7.36 18.90
N LYS A 389 5.17 7.88 19.70
CA LYS A 389 4.57 9.21 19.56
C LYS A 389 3.97 9.47 18.17
N ARG A 390 3.42 8.42 17.54
CA ARG A 390 2.69 8.50 16.28
C ARG A 390 1.22 8.70 16.57
N LEU A 391 0.77 9.91 16.85
CA LEU A 391 -0.56 10.16 17.38
C LEU A 391 -1.69 9.73 16.41
N GLN A 392 -2.86 9.40 16.96
CA GLN A 392 -4.09 9.26 16.16
C GLN A 392 -4.52 10.64 15.62
N TYR A 393 -5.29 10.66 14.54
CA TYR A 393 -5.92 11.90 14.04
C TYR A 393 -7.06 12.34 14.98
N GLU A 394 -7.04 13.60 15.40
CA GLU A 394 -8.13 14.15 16.21
C GLU A 394 -9.34 14.51 15.37
N VAL A 395 -10.54 14.34 15.92
CA VAL A 395 -11.82 14.67 15.24
C VAL A 395 -11.88 16.13 14.76
N ALA A 396 -11.14 17.05 15.37
CA ALA A 396 -11.08 18.45 14.96
C ALA A 396 -10.20 18.69 13.71
N GLU A 397 -9.13 17.90 13.51
CA GLU A 397 -8.24 17.99 12.33
C GLU A 397 -8.88 17.39 11.06
N ILE A 398 -9.97 16.63 11.24
CA ILE A 398 -10.79 16.03 10.18
C ILE A 398 -11.56 17.12 9.40
N ALA A 399 -11.82 18.29 10.02
CA ALA A 399 -12.69 19.32 9.44
C ALA A 399 -11.96 20.57 8.87
N ASN A 400 -10.69 20.83 9.21
CA ASN A 400 -9.96 22.00 8.68
C ASN A 400 -8.42 21.85 8.76
N PRO A 401 -7.70 21.80 7.62
CA PRO A 401 -6.26 21.60 7.59
C PRO A 401 -5.53 22.93 7.42
N ALA A 402 -5.39 23.73 8.46
CA ALA A 402 -4.32 24.73 8.47
C ALA A 402 -3.03 24.01 8.87
N PRO A 403 -1.89 24.22 8.16
CA PRO A 403 -0.61 23.71 8.62
C PRO A 403 -0.26 24.41 9.93
N THR A 404 -0.40 23.71 11.05
CA THR A 404 0.11 24.21 12.33
C THR A 404 1.62 24.01 12.33
N ASP A 405 2.33 24.95 11.74
CA ASP A 405 3.73 25.18 12.06
C ASP A 405 3.82 25.53 13.55
N GLY A 406 4.50 24.69 14.32
CA GLY A 406 4.99 25.01 15.66
C GLY A 406 3.94 25.00 16.76
N VAL A 407 3.72 23.85 17.39
CA VAL A 407 3.34 23.81 18.80
C VAL A 407 4.49 23.14 19.56
N GLU A 408 5.24 23.95 20.30
CA GLU A 408 6.21 23.49 21.28
C GLU A 408 5.53 22.56 22.30
N VAL A 409 6.01 21.32 22.38
CA VAL A 409 5.63 20.38 23.43
C VAL A 409 6.42 20.75 24.68
N ARG A 410 5.71 21.07 25.77
CA ARG A 410 6.25 20.99 27.14
C ARG A 410 5.93 19.65 27.75
#